data_AF-A0A0G4GRV1-F1
#
_entry.id   AF-A0A0G4GRV1-F1
#
_cell.length_a   1.000
_cell.length_b   1.000
_cell.length_c   1.000
_cell.angle_alpha   90.00
_cell.angle_beta   90.00
_cell.angle_gamma   90.00
#
_symmetry.space_group_name_H-M   'P 1'
#
loop_
_entity.id
_entity.type
_entity.pdbx_description
1 polymer ?
#
loop_
_entity_poly.entity_id
_entity_poly.type
_entity_poly.pdbx_seq_one_letter_code
_entity_poly.pdbx_strand_id
1 'polypeptide(L)'
;MADMSNVGHQPLAGDVRREKLQEYKESVGWFRTMARLESLQRRIDAIKVADKHGVPESLYKVKPEEIRARQERRRKLQEMARTEQSQRVADLRDDMEKMHETQEAREIEEIKSLPNDIISSRVQNSLIKLKKNLRRRRLNMDIAKKVQDEWKLENIMKEVQQARAEEARKRHRETGVLLSEKTASFSAALAAGTAPSPPKPNKNGGGGNAAAAGAQGGGGKGTGGGQGAKAESNSVTVSQSSIPPAPPGPVRSLSPPHIPSDGQIPPLPHLNPLQSAGSSQVTAKDPLSPLPNDQAGPSFTQTPDIDTT
;
A
#
# COMPACT_ATOMS: atom_id res chain seq x y z
N MET A 1 6.63 -28.21 -57.18
CA MET A 1 5.93 -26.92 -56.99
C MET A 1 6.67 -26.18 -55.89
N ALA A 2 7.55 -25.24 -56.26
CA ALA A 2 8.34 -24.45 -55.31
C ALA A 2 7.70 -23.06 -55.21
N ASP A 3 7.32 -22.69 -54.00
CA ASP A 3 6.61 -21.46 -53.67
C ASP A 3 7.57 -20.27 -53.80
N MET A 4 7.35 -19.40 -54.79
CA MET A 4 8.22 -18.25 -55.12
C MET A 4 7.74 -16.92 -54.53
N SER A 5 6.90 -16.92 -53.49
CA SER A 5 6.37 -15.69 -52.89
C SER A 5 7.09 -15.27 -51.61
N ASN A 6 8.40 -15.07 -51.66
CA ASN A 6 9.10 -14.34 -50.61
C ASN A 6 10.07 -13.31 -51.21
N VAL A 7 9.51 -12.33 -51.93
CA VAL A 7 10.23 -11.11 -52.29
C VAL A 7 10.28 -10.25 -51.04
N GLY A 8 11.37 -10.38 -50.28
CA GLY A 8 11.62 -9.56 -49.10
C GLY A 8 11.61 -8.09 -49.47
N HIS A 9 10.55 -7.38 -49.10
CA HIS A 9 10.51 -5.92 -49.15
C HIS A 9 11.54 -5.39 -48.16
N GLN A 10 12.68 -4.92 -48.68
CA GLN A 10 13.56 -4.09 -47.88
C GLN A 10 12.79 -2.82 -47.51
N PRO A 11 12.72 -2.47 -46.21
CA PRO A 11 12.08 -1.24 -45.77
C PRO A 11 12.82 -0.07 -46.45
N LEU A 12 12.06 0.80 -47.10
CA LEU A 12 12.64 2.00 -47.72
C LEU A 12 13.36 2.79 -46.64
N ALA A 13 14.49 3.43 -46.96
CA ALA A 13 15.29 4.17 -45.96
C ALA A 13 14.49 5.22 -45.16
N GLY A 14 13.36 5.69 -45.70
CA GLY A 14 12.41 6.56 -44.99
C GLY A 14 11.62 5.87 -43.87
N ASP A 15 11.38 4.57 -43.96
CA ASP A 15 10.62 3.81 -42.97
C ASP A 15 11.45 3.57 -41.71
N VAL A 16 12.73 3.21 -41.88
CA VAL A 16 13.69 3.08 -40.77
C VAL A 16 13.83 4.40 -40.00
N ARG A 17 13.80 5.55 -40.69
CA ARG A 17 13.86 6.86 -40.05
C ARG A 17 12.58 7.19 -39.29
N ARG A 18 11.41 6.83 -39.84
CA ARG A 18 10.11 7.03 -39.17
C ARG A 18 9.98 6.18 -37.91
N GLU A 19 10.40 4.92 -37.98
CA GLU A 19 10.40 4.00 -36.83
C GLU A 19 11.29 4.51 -35.70
N LYS A 20 12.55 4.89 -36.00
CA LYS A 20 13.46 5.50 -35.02
C LYS A 20 12.91 6.78 -34.39
N LEU A 21 12.21 7.61 -35.18
CA LEU A 21 11.58 8.83 -34.67
C LEU A 21 10.41 8.50 -33.73
N GLN A 22 9.66 7.44 -34.03
CA GLN A 22 8.55 6.99 -33.20
C GLN A 22 9.05 6.36 -31.90
N GLU A 23 10.06 5.50 -31.95
CA GLU A 23 10.74 4.97 -30.77
C GLU A 23 11.27 6.11 -29.88
N TYR A 24 11.90 7.12 -30.49
CA TYR A 24 12.36 8.28 -29.76
C TYR A 24 11.18 9.01 -29.08
N LYS A 25 10.09 9.29 -29.81
CA LYS A 25 8.87 9.92 -29.26
C LYS A 25 8.25 9.13 -28.12
N GLU A 26 8.25 7.80 -28.22
CA GLU A 26 7.76 6.91 -27.16
C GLU A 26 8.70 6.91 -25.95
N SER A 27 10.01 6.88 -26.17
CA SER A 27 11.03 6.91 -25.11
C SER A 27 10.99 8.20 -24.28
N VAL A 28 10.80 9.35 -24.93
CA VAL A 28 10.66 10.65 -24.25
C VAL A 28 9.23 10.88 -23.72
N GLY A 29 8.31 9.93 -23.96
CA GLY A 29 6.93 10.02 -23.50
C GLY A 29 6.11 11.13 -24.19
N TRP A 30 6.48 11.54 -25.41
CA TRP A 30 5.87 12.64 -26.15
C TRP A 30 4.34 12.53 -26.23
N PHE A 31 3.83 11.34 -26.57
CA PHE A 31 2.38 11.11 -26.69
C PHE A 31 1.65 11.25 -25.35
N ARG A 32 2.26 10.82 -24.23
CA ARG A 32 1.66 11.00 -22.89
C ARG A 32 1.58 12.48 -22.52
N THR A 33 2.62 13.25 -22.87
CA THR A 33 2.67 14.69 -22.65
C THR A 33 1.62 15.41 -23.50
N MET A 34 1.49 15.07 -24.80
CA MET A 34 0.47 15.62 -25.69
C MET A 34 -0.95 15.31 -25.20
N ALA A 35 -1.23 14.05 -24.82
CA ALA A 35 -2.54 13.67 -24.27
C ALA A 35 -2.86 14.43 -22.97
N ARG A 36 -1.86 14.66 -22.11
CA ARG A 36 -2.02 15.47 -20.90
C ARG A 36 -2.31 16.94 -21.21
N LEU A 37 -1.62 17.53 -22.18
CA LEU A 37 -1.85 18.91 -22.62
C LEU A 37 -3.25 19.07 -23.21
N GLU A 38 -3.68 18.17 -24.09
CA GLU A 38 -5.05 18.17 -24.61
C GLU A 38 -6.09 18.04 -23.51
N SER A 39 -5.87 17.16 -22.53
CA SER A 39 -6.77 17.03 -21.38
C SER A 39 -6.86 18.31 -20.55
N LEU A 40 -5.73 18.99 -20.31
CA LEU A 40 -5.71 20.27 -19.63
C LEU A 40 -6.43 21.35 -20.44
N GLN A 41 -6.21 21.40 -21.75
CA GLN A 41 -6.88 22.33 -22.65
C GLN A 41 -8.41 22.15 -22.60
N ARG A 42 -8.90 20.90 -22.71
CA ARG A 42 -10.34 20.60 -22.59
C ARG A 42 -10.92 21.05 -21.24
N ARG A 43 -10.16 20.91 -20.14
CA ARG A 43 -10.59 21.37 -18.81
C ARG A 43 -10.63 22.90 -18.72
N ILE A 44 -9.64 23.59 -19.29
CA ILE A 44 -9.62 25.06 -19.37
C ILE A 44 -10.84 25.55 -20.17
N ASP A 45 -11.13 24.91 -21.30
CA ASP A 45 -12.26 25.29 -22.15
C ASP A 45 -13.60 25.00 -21.45
N ALA A 46 -13.71 23.90 -20.71
CA ALA A 46 -14.89 23.62 -19.87
C ALA A 46 -15.11 24.69 -18.79
N ILE A 47 -14.05 25.18 -18.15
CA ILE A 47 -14.14 26.28 -17.16
C ILE A 47 -14.59 27.58 -17.86
N LYS A 48 -13.99 27.91 -19.01
CA LYS A 48 -14.40 29.10 -19.79
C LYS A 48 -15.87 29.04 -20.22
N VAL A 49 -16.38 27.87 -20.56
CA VAL A 49 -17.79 27.66 -20.90
C VAL A 49 -18.66 27.77 -19.64
N ALA A 50 -18.25 27.19 -18.52
CA ALA A 50 -18.95 27.29 -17.24
C ALA A 50 -19.09 28.76 -16.77
N ASP A 51 -18.03 29.55 -16.89
CA ASP A 51 -18.03 30.99 -16.56
C ASP A 51 -19.00 31.78 -17.46
N LYS A 52 -19.06 31.44 -18.76
CA LYS A 52 -20.00 32.06 -19.70
C LYS A 52 -21.47 31.74 -19.40
N HIS A 53 -21.74 30.56 -18.83
CA HIS A 53 -23.10 30.12 -18.49
C HIS A 53 -23.49 30.42 -17.03
N GLY A 54 -22.68 31.18 -16.28
CA GLY A 54 -22.98 31.53 -14.90
C GLY A 54 -23.02 30.33 -13.95
N VAL A 55 -22.32 29.24 -14.29
CA VAL A 55 -22.22 28.07 -13.42
C VAL A 55 -21.41 28.49 -12.19
N PRO A 56 -21.98 28.40 -10.97
CA PRO A 56 -21.28 28.85 -9.78
C PRO A 56 -19.96 28.11 -9.58
N GLU A 57 -18.92 28.85 -9.19
CA GLU A 57 -17.53 28.37 -9.05
C GLU A 57 -17.38 27.13 -8.14
N SER A 58 -18.37 26.93 -7.26
CA SER A 58 -18.50 25.77 -6.37
C SER A 58 -18.77 24.44 -7.08
N LEU A 59 -19.21 24.44 -8.35
CA LEU A 59 -19.48 23.22 -9.13
C LEU A 59 -18.24 22.65 -9.82
N TYR A 60 -17.22 23.48 -10.07
CA TYR A 60 -15.98 23.04 -10.74
C TYR A 60 -14.72 23.12 -9.87
N LYS A 61 -14.74 23.87 -8.75
CA LYS A 61 -13.74 23.72 -7.69
C LYS A 61 -14.01 22.46 -6.88
N VAL A 62 -13.08 21.50 -6.94
CA VAL A 62 -13.09 20.31 -6.07
C VAL A 62 -13.15 20.80 -4.62
N LYS A 63 -14.22 20.41 -3.91
CA LYS A 63 -14.41 20.83 -2.53
C LYS A 63 -13.22 20.35 -1.69
N PRO A 64 -12.68 21.16 -0.76
CA PRO A 64 -11.59 20.74 0.13
C PRO A 64 -11.89 19.42 0.86
N GLU A 65 -13.16 19.17 1.18
CA GLU A 65 -13.64 17.92 1.76
C GLU A 65 -13.41 16.71 0.85
N GLU A 66 -13.64 16.84 -0.47
CA GLU A 66 -13.41 15.77 -1.43
C GLU A 66 -11.91 15.48 -1.58
N ILE A 67 -11.06 16.51 -1.53
CA ILE A 67 -9.60 16.35 -1.51
C ILE A 67 -9.16 15.56 -0.28
N ARG A 68 -9.66 15.93 0.91
CA ARG A 68 -9.39 15.20 2.16
C ARG A 68 -9.86 13.76 2.07
N ALA A 69 -11.09 13.53 1.60
CA ALA A 69 -11.63 12.18 1.43
C ALA A 69 -10.82 11.33 0.42
N ARG A 70 -10.28 11.94 -0.64
CA ARG A 70 -9.39 11.26 -1.58
C ARG A 70 -8.04 10.92 -0.94
N GLN A 71 -7.46 11.84 -0.17
CA GLN A 71 -6.22 11.60 0.57
C GLN A 71 -6.39 10.49 1.61
N GLU A 72 -7.50 10.50 2.36
CA GLU A 72 -7.82 9.49 3.35
C GLU A 72 -8.01 8.11 2.69
N ARG A 73 -8.73 8.04 1.56
CA ARG A 73 -8.85 6.81 0.77
C ARG A 73 -7.48 6.29 0.32
N ARG A 74 -6.59 7.17 -0.14
CA ARG A 74 -5.22 6.79 -0.54
C ARG A 74 -4.41 6.29 0.66
N ARG A 75 -4.53 6.95 1.82
CA ARG A 75 -3.87 6.53 3.07
C ARG A 75 -4.34 5.14 3.50
N LYS A 76 -5.66 4.89 3.50
CA LYS A 76 -6.23 3.56 3.81
C LYS A 76 -5.74 2.49 2.84
N LEU A 77 -5.66 2.80 1.54
CA LEU A 77 -5.11 1.87 0.54
C LEU A 77 -3.63 1.54 0.82
N GLN A 78 -2.84 2.55 1.16
CA GLN A 78 -1.43 2.37 1.50
C GLN A 78 -1.25 1.55 2.79
N GLU A 79 -2.10 1.76 3.79
CA GLU A 79 -2.10 1.00 5.04
C GLU A 79 -2.41 -0.47 4.79
N MET A 80 -3.48 -0.77 4.04
CA MET A 80 -3.81 -2.16 3.65
C MET A 80 -2.69 -2.82 2.85
N ALA A 81 -2.05 -2.09 1.93
CA ALA A 81 -0.93 -2.62 1.18
C ALA A 81 0.29 -2.92 2.07
N ARG A 82 0.54 -2.10 3.10
CA ARG A 82 1.59 -2.38 4.09
C ARG A 82 1.27 -3.58 4.98
N THR A 83 0.02 -3.74 5.39
CA THR A 83 -0.39 -4.91 6.18
C THR A 83 -0.26 -6.19 5.35
N GLU A 84 -0.66 -6.15 4.08
CA GLU A 84 -0.52 -7.30 3.18
C GLU A 84 0.95 -7.60 2.87
N GLN A 85 1.79 -6.58 2.64
CA GLN A 85 3.23 -6.76 2.50
C GLN A 85 3.85 -7.42 3.74
N SER A 86 3.46 -6.95 4.93
CA SER A 86 3.96 -7.51 6.19
C SER A 86 3.52 -8.97 6.37
N GLN A 87 2.29 -9.31 5.99
CA GLN A 87 1.78 -10.68 6.00
C GLN A 87 2.58 -11.57 5.04
N ARG A 88 2.79 -11.15 3.79
CA ARG A 88 3.59 -11.91 2.82
C ARG A 88 5.02 -12.16 3.30
N VAL A 89 5.64 -11.17 3.95
CA VAL A 89 6.97 -11.32 4.57
C VAL A 89 6.96 -12.34 5.69
N ALA A 90 5.93 -12.34 6.54
CA ALA A 90 5.78 -13.33 7.60
C ALA A 90 5.60 -14.74 7.02
N ASP A 91 4.70 -14.92 6.05
CA ASP A 91 4.42 -16.21 5.42
C ASP A 91 5.69 -16.78 4.74
N LEU A 92 6.41 -15.96 3.97
CA LEU A 92 7.67 -16.37 3.34
C LEU A 92 8.75 -16.70 4.35
N ARG A 93 8.83 -15.95 5.45
CA ARG A 93 9.78 -16.22 6.51
C ARG A 93 9.53 -17.61 7.10
N ASP A 94 8.27 -17.93 7.39
CA ASP A 94 7.88 -19.22 7.94
C ASP A 94 8.17 -20.36 6.96
N ASP A 95 7.89 -20.18 5.67
CA ASP A 95 8.19 -21.18 4.63
C ASP A 95 9.70 -21.43 4.47
N MET A 96 10.50 -20.36 4.45
CA MET A 96 11.95 -20.45 4.37
C MET A 96 12.54 -21.05 5.66
N GLU A 97 11.97 -20.75 6.82
CA GLU A 97 12.39 -21.32 8.09
C GLU A 97 12.13 -22.83 8.14
N LYS A 98 10.97 -23.30 7.69
CA LYS A 98 10.68 -24.75 7.58
C LYS A 98 11.64 -25.48 6.64
N MET A 99 11.89 -24.91 5.46
CA MET A 99 12.82 -25.49 4.47
C MET A 99 14.21 -25.68 5.06
N HIS A 100 14.75 -24.66 5.71
CA HIS A 100 16.11 -24.71 6.22
C HIS A 100 16.25 -25.42 7.57
N GLU A 101 15.15 -25.68 8.30
CA GLU A 101 15.21 -26.33 9.62
C GLU A 101 15.70 -27.78 9.49
N THR A 102 15.20 -28.49 8.48
CA THR A 102 15.63 -29.86 8.19
C THR A 102 17.12 -29.94 7.85
N GLN A 103 17.64 -28.96 7.11
CA GLN A 103 19.04 -28.89 6.75
C GLN A 103 19.91 -28.50 7.95
N GLU A 104 19.48 -27.52 8.76
CA GLU A 104 20.21 -27.13 9.97
C GLU A 104 20.33 -28.30 10.95
N ALA A 105 19.26 -29.06 11.15
CA ALA A 105 19.28 -30.22 12.04
C ALA A 105 20.36 -31.23 11.62
N ARG A 106 20.43 -31.55 10.32
CA ARG A 106 21.46 -32.45 9.76
C ARG A 106 22.87 -31.90 9.94
N GLU A 107 23.11 -30.63 9.61
CA GLU A 107 24.43 -30.01 9.75
C GLU A 107 24.88 -29.91 11.22
N ILE A 108 23.94 -29.65 12.14
CA ILE A 108 24.24 -29.63 13.59
C ILE A 108 24.56 -31.04 14.08
N GLU A 109 23.83 -32.05 13.62
CA GLU A 109 24.09 -33.45 13.96
C GLU A 109 25.46 -33.89 13.44
N GLU A 110 25.83 -33.51 12.21
CA GLU A 110 27.15 -33.74 11.65
C GLU A 110 28.26 -33.12 12.52
N ILE A 111 28.12 -31.85 12.91
CA ILE A 111 29.10 -31.18 13.80
C ILE A 111 29.20 -31.87 15.16
N LYS A 112 28.08 -32.32 15.72
CA LYS A 112 28.04 -33.03 17.01
C LYS A 112 28.64 -34.44 16.92
N SER A 113 28.56 -35.08 15.76
CA SER A 113 29.12 -36.42 15.54
C SER A 113 30.65 -36.43 15.48
N LEU A 114 31.29 -35.25 15.35
CA LEU A 114 32.74 -35.14 15.31
C LEU A 114 33.37 -35.58 16.65
N PRO A 115 34.41 -36.42 16.64
CA PRO A 115 35.07 -36.84 17.86
C PRO A 115 35.68 -35.66 18.63
N ASN A 116 35.52 -35.68 19.96
CA ASN A 116 36.10 -34.65 20.84
C ASN A 116 37.64 -34.62 20.82
N ASP A 117 38.27 -35.73 20.42
CA ASP A 117 39.72 -35.85 20.30
C ASP A 117 40.28 -35.02 19.13
N ILE A 118 39.45 -34.78 18.10
CA ILE A 118 39.82 -33.98 16.92
C ILE A 118 39.42 -32.51 17.14
N ILE A 119 38.21 -32.27 17.65
CA ILE A 119 37.67 -30.93 17.86
C ILE A 119 37.08 -30.82 19.26
N SER A 120 37.61 -29.88 20.06
CA SER A 120 37.07 -29.63 21.39
C SER A 120 35.58 -29.26 21.35
N SER A 121 34.83 -29.66 22.37
CA SER A 121 33.40 -29.34 22.54
C SER A 121 33.11 -27.83 22.49
N ARG A 122 34.05 -26.99 22.95
CA ARG A 122 33.93 -25.52 22.85
C ARG A 122 33.95 -25.07 21.39
N VAL A 123 34.81 -25.64 20.57
CA VAL A 123 34.89 -25.32 19.13
C VAL A 123 33.65 -25.83 18.41
N GLN A 124 33.17 -27.04 18.69
CA GLN A 124 31.89 -27.56 18.15
C GLN A 124 30.73 -26.59 18.43
N ASN A 125 30.61 -26.13 19.67
CA ASN A 125 29.59 -25.15 20.06
C ASN A 125 29.72 -23.81 19.32
N SER A 126 30.95 -23.34 19.10
CA SER A 126 31.21 -22.14 18.29
C SER A 126 30.78 -22.34 16.83
N LEU A 127 31.08 -23.49 16.24
CA LEU A 127 30.66 -23.84 14.87
C LEU A 127 29.15 -23.90 14.74
N ILE A 128 28.43 -24.51 15.70
CA ILE A 128 26.97 -24.54 15.72
C ILE A 128 26.40 -23.10 15.76
N LYS A 129 26.96 -22.23 16.61
CA LYS A 129 26.54 -20.81 16.68
C LYS A 129 26.79 -20.08 15.37
N LEU A 130 27.95 -20.27 14.75
CA LEU A 130 28.31 -19.69 13.47
C LEU A 130 27.34 -20.14 12.37
N LYS A 131 27.03 -21.44 12.30
CA LYS A 131 26.07 -22.01 11.35
C LYS A 131 24.68 -21.40 11.51
N LYS A 132 24.15 -21.35 12.74
CA LYS A 132 22.89 -20.67 13.07
C LYS A 132 22.88 -19.19 12.65
N ASN A 133 24.01 -18.50 12.81
CA ASN A 133 24.13 -17.10 12.42
C ASN A 133 24.14 -16.93 10.90
N LEU A 134 24.95 -17.71 10.19
CA LEU A 134 25.03 -17.69 8.72
C LEU A 134 23.68 -18.02 8.08
N ARG A 135 22.94 -18.98 8.63
CA ARG A 135 21.59 -19.31 8.18
C ARG A 135 20.65 -18.12 8.31
N ARG A 136 20.58 -17.51 9.50
CA ARG A 136 19.75 -16.31 9.72
C ARG A 136 20.10 -15.17 8.75
N ARG A 137 21.39 -14.98 8.47
CA ARG A 137 21.84 -13.98 7.47
C ARG A 137 21.36 -14.31 6.06
N ARG A 138 21.50 -15.55 5.60
CA ARG A 138 21.00 -15.99 4.28
C ARG A 138 19.50 -15.78 4.15
N LEU A 139 18.73 -16.25 5.13
CA LEU A 139 17.28 -16.07 5.17
C LEU A 139 16.91 -14.59 5.09
N ASN A 140 17.57 -13.72 5.87
CA ASN A 140 17.31 -12.28 5.82
C ASN A 140 17.66 -11.67 4.45
N MET A 141 18.73 -12.13 3.80
CA MET A 141 19.09 -11.68 2.45
C MET A 141 18.07 -12.10 1.40
N ASP A 142 17.59 -13.34 1.46
CA ASP A 142 16.60 -13.85 0.50
C ASP A 142 15.25 -13.14 0.65
N ILE A 143 14.81 -12.90 1.90
CA ILE A 143 13.63 -12.08 2.19
C ILE A 143 13.83 -10.66 1.65
N ALA A 144 14.96 -10.02 1.93
CA ALA A 144 15.24 -8.66 1.47
C ALA A 144 15.20 -8.56 -0.07
N LYS A 145 15.77 -9.56 -0.75
CA LYS A 145 15.75 -9.65 -2.21
C LYS A 145 14.32 -9.74 -2.75
N LYS A 146 13.49 -10.65 -2.20
CA LYS A 146 12.07 -10.75 -2.60
C LYS A 146 11.28 -9.48 -2.31
N VAL A 147 11.49 -8.87 -1.14
CA VAL A 147 10.84 -7.61 -0.75
C VAL A 147 11.19 -6.48 -1.73
N GLN A 148 12.45 -6.39 -2.15
CA GLN A 148 12.94 -5.34 -3.03
C GLN A 148 12.50 -5.52 -4.48
N ASP A 149 12.50 -6.75 -4.98
CA ASP A 149 12.23 -7.04 -6.40
C ASP A 149 10.74 -7.21 -6.68
N GLU A 150 10.07 -8.10 -5.94
CA GLU A 150 8.70 -8.54 -6.22
C GLU A 150 7.67 -7.70 -5.46
N TRP A 151 7.93 -7.45 -4.18
CA TRP A 151 6.94 -6.86 -3.26
C TRP A 151 7.12 -5.37 -3.04
N LYS A 152 7.33 -4.65 -4.14
CA LYS A 152 7.28 -3.18 -4.12
C LYS A 152 5.87 -2.75 -3.71
N LEU A 153 5.79 -1.79 -2.78
CA LEU A 153 4.52 -1.29 -2.25
C LEU A 153 3.55 -0.86 -3.36
N GLU A 154 4.07 -0.31 -4.45
CA GLU A 154 3.29 0.12 -5.62
C GLU A 154 2.61 -1.03 -6.35
N ASN A 155 3.24 -2.21 -6.42
CA ASN A 155 2.65 -3.40 -7.02
C ASN A 155 1.54 -3.94 -6.10
N ILE A 156 1.81 -4.04 -4.79
CA ILE A 156 0.83 -4.50 -3.81
C ILE A 156 -0.37 -3.56 -3.76
N MET A 157 -0.18 -2.24 -3.82
CA MET A 157 -1.28 -1.29 -3.89
C MET A 157 -2.19 -1.51 -5.12
N LYS A 158 -1.61 -1.88 -6.28
CA LYS A 158 -2.38 -2.22 -7.48
C LYS A 158 -3.15 -3.53 -7.28
N GLU A 159 -2.52 -4.54 -6.69
CA GLU A 159 -3.16 -5.83 -6.39
C GLU A 159 -4.33 -5.66 -5.40
N VAL A 160 -4.14 -4.92 -4.30
CA VAL A 160 -5.23 -4.59 -3.35
C VAL A 160 -6.38 -3.87 -4.06
N GLN A 161 -6.06 -2.94 -4.96
CA GLN A 161 -7.07 -2.21 -5.71
C GLN A 161 -7.82 -3.10 -6.70
N GLN A 162 -7.12 -4.03 -7.37
CA GLN A 162 -7.72 -5.03 -8.26
C GLN A 162 -8.59 -6.01 -7.48
N ALA A 163 -8.09 -6.56 -6.37
CA ALA A 163 -8.85 -7.45 -5.49
C ALA A 163 -10.14 -6.79 -4.99
N ARG A 164 -10.09 -5.52 -4.57
CA ARG A 164 -11.30 -4.76 -4.22
C ARG A 164 -12.26 -4.57 -5.38
N ALA A 165 -11.74 -4.29 -6.58
CA ALA A 165 -12.59 -4.13 -7.77
C ALA A 165 -13.26 -5.46 -8.16
N GLU A 166 -12.56 -6.58 -8.04
CA GLU A 166 -13.07 -7.92 -8.27
C GLU A 166 -14.10 -8.32 -7.22
N GLU A 167 -13.84 -8.06 -5.95
CA GLU A 167 -14.79 -8.32 -4.86
C GLU A 167 -16.08 -7.49 -5.04
N ALA A 168 -15.95 -6.22 -5.44
CA ALA A 168 -17.10 -5.38 -5.77
C ALA A 168 -17.90 -5.93 -6.97
N ARG A 169 -17.23 -6.43 -8.01
CA ARG A 169 -17.88 -7.09 -9.15
C ARG A 169 -18.58 -8.38 -8.73
N LYS A 170 -17.95 -9.18 -7.86
CA LYS A 170 -18.52 -10.42 -7.33
C LYS A 170 -19.80 -10.14 -6.54
N ARG A 171 -19.77 -9.17 -5.63
CA ARG A 171 -20.96 -8.72 -4.89
C ARG A 171 -22.07 -8.24 -5.82
N HIS A 172 -21.74 -7.46 -6.86
CA HIS A 172 -22.73 -7.00 -7.83
C HIS A 172 -23.36 -8.17 -8.61
N ARG A 173 -22.61 -9.22 -8.94
CA ARG A 173 -23.18 -10.44 -9.56
C ARG A 173 -24.14 -11.15 -8.61
N GLU A 174 -23.75 -11.31 -7.34
CA GLU A 174 -24.59 -11.96 -6.32
C GLU A 174 -25.88 -11.18 -6.04
N THR A 175 -25.82 -9.85 -5.94
CA THR A 175 -27.03 -9.01 -5.77
C THR A 175 -27.83 -8.85 -7.07
N GLY A 176 -27.17 -8.86 -8.23
CA GLY A 176 -27.80 -8.76 -9.53
C GLY A 176 -28.62 -10.00 -9.88
N VAL A 177 -28.19 -11.19 -9.44
CA VAL A 177 -28.97 -12.43 -9.54
C VAL A 177 -30.26 -12.33 -8.70
N LEU A 178 -30.19 -11.78 -7.48
CA LEU A 178 -31.37 -11.59 -6.61
C LEU A 178 -32.38 -10.56 -7.14
N LEU A 179 -31.92 -9.51 -7.83
CA LEU A 179 -32.80 -8.52 -8.48
C LEU A 179 -33.34 -9.03 -9.84
N SER A 180 -32.56 -9.85 -10.55
CA SER A 180 -32.95 -10.51 -11.80
C SER A 180 -34.10 -11.50 -11.59
N GLU A 181 -34.08 -12.31 -10.53
CA GLU A 181 -35.18 -13.26 -10.26
C GLU A 181 -36.49 -12.55 -9.87
N LYS A 182 -36.39 -11.42 -9.17
CA LYS A 182 -37.56 -10.61 -8.76
C LYS A 182 -38.13 -9.77 -9.90
N THR A 183 -37.34 -9.46 -10.92
CA THR A 183 -37.79 -8.76 -12.13
C THR A 183 -38.20 -9.72 -13.25
N ALA A 184 -37.66 -10.94 -13.29
CA ALA A 184 -38.10 -12.01 -14.20
C ALA A 184 -39.55 -12.43 -13.93
N SER A 185 -39.95 -12.49 -12.65
CA SER A 185 -41.34 -12.76 -12.26
C SER A 185 -42.29 -11.59 -12.59
N PHE A 186 -41.81 -10.35 -12.56
CA PHE A 186 -42.58 -9.17 -12.94
C PHE A 186 -42.69 -8.99 -14.46
N SER A 187 -41.61 -9.24 -15.20
CA SER A 187 -41.59 -9.17 -16.66
C SER A 187 -42.31 -10.34 -17.34
N ALA A 188 -42.29 -11.53 -16.72
CA ALA A 188 -43.15 -12.64 -17.15
C ALA A 188 -44.65 -12.35 -16.93
N ALA A 189 -45.03 -11.68 -15.83
CA ALA A 189 -46.41 -11.24 -15.62
C ALA A 189 -46.85 -10.16 -16.62
N LEU A 190 -45.94 -9.26 -17.01
CA LEU A 190 -46.20 -8.25 -18.04
C LEU A 190 -46.38 -8.87 -19.44
N ALA A 191 -45.57 -9.87 -19.78
CA ALA A 191 -45.64 -10.59 -21.05
C ALA A 191 -46.85 -11.55 -21.13
N ALA A 192 -47.32 -12.08 -19.99
CA ALA A 192 -48.50 -12.93 -19.90
C ALA A 192 -49.84 -12.15 -19.91
N GLY A 193 -49.81 -10.81 -20.01
CA GLY A 193 -51.01 -9.98 -20.10
C GLY A 193 -51.87 -9.97 -18.83
N THR A 194 -51.39 -10.52 -17.72
CA THR A 194 -52.06 -10.47 -16.43
C THR A 194 -51.79 -9.11 -15.78
N ALA A 195 -52.64 -8.13 -16.11
CA ALA A 195 -52.66 -6.85 -15.44
C ALA A 195 -52.79 -7.06 -13.92
N PRO A 196 -51.86 -6.56 -13.08
CA PRO A 196 -52.06 -6.57 -11.65
C PRO A 196 -53.24 -5.66 -11.32
N SER A 197 -54.32 -6.24 -10.84
CA SER A 197 -55.51 -5.51 -10.40
C SER A 197 -55.11 -4.39 -9.42
N PRO A 198 -55.57 -3.15 -9.61
CA PRO A 198 -55.27 -2.07 -8.68
C PRO A 198 -55.80 -2.45 -7.29
N PRO A 199 -55.05 -2.14 -6.21
CA PRO A 199 -55.49 -2.42 -4.86
C PRO A 199 -56.82 -1.70 -4.61
N LYS A 200 -57.84 -2.46 -4.20
CA LYS A 200 -59.17 -1.94 -3.89
C LYS A 200 -59.05 -0.84 -2.82
N PRO A 201 -59.70 0.33 -3.00
CA PRO A 201 -59.77 1.33 -1.96
C PRO A 201 -60.57 0.76 -0.79
N ASN A 202 -59.90 0.57 0.35
CA ASN A 202 -60.52 0.14 1.59
C ASN A 202 -61.41 1.28 2.11
N LYS A 203 -62.71 1.21 1.83
CA LYS A 203 -63.74 2.01 2.51
C LYS A 203 -63.99 1.39 3.88
N ASN A 204 -63.23 1.83 4.89
CA ASN A 204 -63.70 1.88 6.26
C ASN A 204 -63.24 3.20 6.86
N GLY A 205 -64.21 4.05 7.18
CA GLY A 205 -64.02 5.38 7.71
C GLY A 205 -63.85 5.41 9.23
N GLY A 206 -63.64 6.64 9.70
CA GLY A 206 -63.50 7.02 11.11
C GLY A 206 -62.03 7.15 11.47
N GLY A 207 -61.51 8.27 11.97
CA GLY A 207 -62.07 9.43 12.63
C GLY A 207 -60.89 10.04 13.40
N GLY A 208 -60.80 11.37 13.47
CA GLY A 208 -59.55 12.08 13.76
C GLY A 208 -58.89 11.81 15.12
N ASN A 209 -57.61 12.20 15.22
CA ASN A 209 -57.24 13.30 16.12
C ASN A 209 -55.80 13.77 15.87
N ALA A 210 -55.63 15.06 16.12
CA ALA A 210 -54.41 15.83 16.05
C ALA A 210 -53.46 15.57 17.24
N ALA A 211 -52.33 16.29 17.21
CA ALA A 211 -51.24 16.35 18.20
C ALA A 211 -50.26 15.16 18.13
N ALA A 212 -48.99 15.25 18.44
CA ALA A 212 -48.00 16.32 18.62
C ALA A 212 -46.67 15.58 18.85
N ALA A 213 -45.54 16.26 18.57
CA ALA A 213 -44.25 16.18 19.25
C ALA A 213 -43.70 14.82 19.78
N GLY A 214 -42.41 14.59 19.50
CA GLY A 214 -41.50 14.09 20.54
C GLY A 214 -40.85 12.71 20.33
N ALA A 215 -39.55 12.77 20.04
CA ALA A 215 -38.44 12.09 20.74
C ALA A 215 -38.45 10.57 21.07
N GLN A 216 -37.21 10.04 21.06
CA GLN A 216 -36.74 8.77 21.66
C GLN A 216 -37.30 7.49 21.03
N GLY A 217 -36.51 6.48 20.67
CA GLY A 217 -35.31 5.96 21.28
C GLY A 217 -35.56 4.48 21.58
N GLY A 218 -34.57 3.61 21.36
CA GLY A 218 -34.54 2.29 22.01
C GLY A 218 -34.85 1.06 21.14
N GLY A 219 -33.80 0.29 20.87
CA GLY A 219 -33.69 -1.13 21.19
C GLY A 219 -34.87 -2.06 20.89
N GLY A 220 -34.73 -2.83 19.80
CA GLY A 220 -35.54 -4.02 19.53
C GLY A 220 -34.65 -5.26 19.40
N LYS A 221 -34.39 -5.91 20.53
CA LYS A 221 -33.82 -7.26 20.67
C LYS A 221 -34.91 -8.26 20.26
N GLY A 222 -34.63 -9.14 19.31
CA GLY A 222 -35.61 -10.09 18.77
C GLY A 222 -34.97 -11.34 18.19
N THR A 223 -34.87 -12.34 19.04
CA THR A 223 -34.57 -13.76 18.87
C THR A 223 -35.13 -14.43 17.61
N GLY A 224 -34.31 -15.28 16.99
CA GLY A 224 -34.76 -16.30 16.04
C GLY A 224 -33.69 -17.38 15.87
N GLY A 225 -33.90 -18.52 16.53
CA GLY A 225 -32.99 -19.65 16.55
C GLY A 225 -32.99 -20.46 15.25
N GLY A 226 -31.88 -21.15 15.01
CA GLY A 226 -31.72 -22.17 13.99
C GLY A 226 -30.60 -23.10 14.39
N GLN A 227 -30.98 -24.33 14.74
CA GLN A 227 -30.14 -25.40 15.24
C GLN A 227 -29.17 -25.94 14.17
N GLY A 228 -28.04 -26.45 14.63
CA GLY A 228 -27.51 -27.73 14.13
C GLY A 228 -26.35 -27.67 13.14
N ALA A 229 -25.12 -27.73 13.66
CA ALA A 229 -24.08 -28.65 13.16
C ALA A 229 -22.95 -28.72 14.19
N LYS A 230 -22.77 -29.91 14.79
CA LYS A 230 -21.60 -30.26 15.57
C LYS A 230 -20.40 -30.31 14.62
N ALA A 231 -19.40 -29.48 14.87
CA ALA A 231 -18.02 -29.73 14.45
C ALA A 231 -17.14 -29.45 15.66
N GLU A 232 -16.63 -30.53 16.27
CA GLU A 232 -15.62 -30.47 17.31
C GLU A 232 -14.36 -29.83 16.73
N SER A 233 -13.93 -28.72 17.31
CA SER A 233 -12.63 -28.13 17.05
C SER A 233 -12.07 -27.68 18.40
N ASN A 234 -11.14 -28.48 18.91
CA ASN A 234 -10.33 -28.16 20.07
C ASN A 234 -9.49 -26.93 19.73
N SER A 235 -9.88 -25.75 20.24
CA SER A 235 -8.99 -24.60 20.27
C SER A 235 -8.11 -24.68 21.52
N VAL A 236 -6.82 -24.89 21.29
CA VAL A 236 -5.79 -24.68 22.30
C VAL A 236 -5.65 -23.18 22.50
N THR A 237 -6.12 -22.69 23.65
CA THR A 237 -5.91 -21.31 24.10
C THR A 237 -4.43 -21.14 24.47
N VAL A 238 -3.62 -20.64 23.53
CA VAL A 238 -2.27 -20.14 23.82
C VAL A 238 -2.42 -18.75 24.42
N SER A 239 -2.31 -18.65 25.75
CA SER A 239 -2.19 -17.38 26.46
C SER A 239 -0.89 -16.69 26.06
N GLN A 240 -0.96 -15.79 25.08
CA GLN A 240 0.14 -14.87 24.75
C GLN A 240 0.26 -13.82 25.86
N SER A 241 1.21 -14.05 26.77
CA SER A 241 1.70 -13.03 27.71
C SER A 241 2.33 -11.88 26.91
N SER A 242 1.60 -10.77 26.86
CA SER A 242 2.07 -9.53 26.25
C SER A 242 3.01 -8.83 27.23
N ILE A 243 4.29 -9.19 27.18
CA ILE A 243 5.35 -8.43 27.86
C ILE A 243 5.67 -7.22 26.95
N PRO A 244 5.46 -5.98 27.40
CA PRO A 244 5.86 -4.81 26.62
C PRO A 244 7.39 -4.81 26.43
N PRO A 245 7.91 -4.43 25.25
CA PRO A 245 9.34 -4.34 25.02
C PRO A 245 9.95 -3.30 25.98
N ALA A 246 11.02 -3.70 26.66
CA ALA A 246 11.77 -2.82 27.55
C ALA A 246 12.23 -1.56 26.80
N PRO A 247 12.17 -0.37 27.44
CA PRO A 247 12.65 0.86 26.83
C PRO A 247 14.14 0.74 26.47
N PRO A 248 14.58 1.35 25.36
CA PRO A 248 16.00 1.38 25.01
C PRO A 248 16.77 2.06 26.14
N GLY A 249 17.64 1.30 26.79
CA GLY A 249 18.55 1.83 27.80
C GLY A 249 19.49 2.88 27.22
N PRO A 250 20.06 3.76 28.06
CA PRO A 250 20.98 4.81 27.63
C PRO A 250 22.18 4.19 26.91
N VAL A 251 22.27 4.44 25.60
CA VAL A 251 23.44 4.11 24.79
C VAL A 251 24.62 4.92 25.33
N ARG A 252 25.53 4.24 26.04
CA ARG A 252 26.85 4.78 26.37
C ARG A 252 27.54 5.11 25.05
N SER A 253 27.75 6.40 24.79
CA SER A 253 28.56 6.89 23.67
C SER A 253 29.99 6.39 23.86
N LEU A 254 30.34 5.31 23.18
CA LEU A 254 31.73 4.91 23.00
C LEU A 254 32.36 5.93 22.06
N SER A 255 33.13 6.85 22.63
CA SER A 255 33.96 7.78 21.88
C SER A 255 34.84 7.00 20.89
N PRO A 256 34.97 7.46 19.63
CA PRO A 256 35.81 6.80 18.64
C PRO A 256 37.27 6.77 19.11
N PRO A 257 38.02 5.70 18.80
CA PRO A 257 39.43 5.62 19.17
C PRO A 257 40.22 6.73 18.49
N HIS A 258 40.97 7.47 19.30
CA HIS A 258 41.90 8.51 18.85
C HIS A 258 43.00 7.84 18.01
N ILE A 259 42.97 8.06 16.71
CA ILE A 259 44.06 7.67 15.81
C ILE A 259 45.13 8.76 15.90
N PRO A 260 46.38 8.45 16.30
CA PRO A 260 47.47 9.41 16.23
C PRO A 260 47.78 9.73 14.77
N SER A 261 47.61 11.00 14.39
CA SER A 261 47.95 11.55 13.09
C SER A 261 49.43 11.89 13.05
N ASP A 262 50.28 10.89 12.82
CA ASP A 262 51.66 11.11 12.37
C ASP A 262 51.97 10.07 11.28
N GLY A 263 51.77 10.50 10.04
CA GLY A 263 51.99 9.67 8.86
C GLY A 263 51.73 10.46 7.59
N GLN A 264 52.76 11.16 7.12
CA GLN A 264 52.81 11.81 5.81
C GLN A 264 52.30 10.88 4.70
N ILE A 265 51.17 11.24 4.11
CA ILE A 265 50.73 10.69 2.83
C ILE A 265 51.30 11.62 1.74
N PRO A 266 52.09 11.12 0.77
CA PRO A 266 52.60 11.95 -0.32
C PRO A 266 51.45 12.47 -1.20
N PRO A 267 51.57 13.68 -1.78
CA PRO A 267 50.52 14.29 -2.57
C PRO A 267 50.30 13.53 -3.88
N LEU A 268 49.06 13.13 -4.15
CA LEU A 268 48.61 12.61 -5.44
C LEU A 268 48.64 13.71 -6.50
N PRO A 269 49.05 13.42 -7.75
CA PRO A 269 49.11 14.41 -8.82
C PRO A 269 47.73 14.90 -9.24
N HIS A 270 47.62 16.22 -9.33
CA HIS A 270 46.46 16.99 -9.76
C HIS A 270 45.93 16.55 -11.13
N LEU A 271 44.69 16.05 -11.17
CA LEU A 271 43.90 15.99 -12.38
C LEU A 271 43.13 17.32 -12.52
N ASN A 272 43.51 18.11 -13.52
CA ASN A 272 42.84 19.35 -13.92
C ASN A 272 41.39 19.07 -14.39
N PRO A 273 40.37 19.71 -13.81
CA PRO A 273 39.09 19.82 -14.47
C PRO A 273 39.11 20.93 -15.52
N LEU A 274 38.79 20.52 -16.75
CA LEU A 274 38.58 21.33 -17.94
C LEU A 274 37.62 22.49 -17.64
N GLN A 275 38.13 23.72 -17.74
CA GLN A 275 37.33 24.94 -17.70
C GLN A 275 36.49 25.02 -18.98
N SER A 276 35.17 24.95 -18.84
CA SER A 276 34.20 25.36 -19.87
C SER A 276 33.51 26.61 -19.38
N ALA A 277 33.85 27.72 -20.03
CA ALA A 277 33.28 29.05 -19.87
C ALA A 277 31.76 29.06 -20.09
N GLY A 278 31.06 29.93 -19.36
CA GLY A 278 29.62 30.12 -19.50
C GLY A 278 29.04 31.11 -18.50
N SER A 279 29.59 32.33 -18.48
CA SER A 279 29.07 33.50 -17.75
C SER A 279 27.62 33.82 -18.14
N SER A 280 26.76 33.97 -17.14
CA SER A 280 25.70 34.97 -17.13
C SER A 280 25.40 35.34 -15.68
N GLN A 281 25.96 36.48 -15.26
CA GLN A 281 25.60 37.16 -14.03
C GLN A 281 24.16 37.69 -14.15
N VAL A 282 23.33 37.37 -13.17
CA VAL A 282 22.17 38.21 -12.81
C VAL A 282 22.34 38.53 -11.33
N THR A 283 22.78 39.76 -11.08
CA THR A 283 22.81 40.42 -9.78
C THR A 283 21.38 40.69 -9.30
N ALA A 284 20.98 40.09 -8.19
CA ALA A 284 19.87 40.57 -7.38
C ALA A 284 20.36 40.71 -5.93
N LYS A 285 20.26 41.95 -5.45
CA LYS A 285 20.59 42.43 -4.11
C LYS A 285 19.62 41.86 -3.07
N ASP A 286 20.17 41.45 -1.92
CA ASP A 286 19.75 41.64 -0.51
C ASP A 286 18.30 42.07 -0.13
N PRO A 287 17.83 41.88 1.14
CA PRO A 287 18.60 41.51 2.36
C PRO A 287 17.92 40.50 3.31
N LEU A 288 18.74 40.11 4.31
CA LEU A 288 18.42 39.52 5.61
C LEU A 288 17.06 39.92 6.22
N SER A 289 16.39 38.94 6.81
CA SER A 289 15.54 39.13 8.00
C SER A 289 15.78 37.97 8.97
N PRO A 290 16.17 38.24 10.24
CA PRO A 290 16.29 37.21 11.27
C PRO A 290 14.90 36.85 11.83
N LEU A 291 14.64 35.55 11.94
CA LEU A 291 13.46 35.00 12.61
C LEU A 291 13.61 35.14 14.14
N PRO A 292 12.60 35.66 14.86
CA PRO A 292 12.61 35.67 16.32
C PRO A 292 12.36 34.27 16.89
N ASN A 293 13.17 33.98 17.90
CA ASN A 293 13.18 32.79 18.72
C ASN A 293 12.21 33.03 19.89
N ASP A 294 10.99 32.51 19.83
CA ASP A 294 10.06 32.58 20.96
C ASP A 294 9.84 31.20 21.59
N GLN A 295 10.38 31.12 22.80
CA GLN A 295 10.07 30.16 23.84
C GLN A 295 8.61 30.34 24.27
N ALA A 296 7.84 29.25 24.26
CA ALA A 296 6.72 29.06 25.18
C ALA A 296 6.54 27.56 25.41
N GLY A 297 7.20 27.05 26.43
CA GLY A 297 6.95 25.70 26.94
C GLY A 297 5.59 25.63 27.64
N PRO A 298 4.84 24.53 27.54
CA PRO A 298 3.72 24.28 28.43
C PRO A 298 4.24 23.82 29.81
N SER A 299 3.95 24.63 30.83
CA SER A 299 4.10 24.27 32.24
C SER A 299 3.33 22.98 32.54
N PHE A 300 4.05 21.95 32.97
CA PHE A 300 3.47 20.71 33.50
C PHE A 300 3.17 20.93 34.98
N THR A 301 1.90 21.13 35.32
CA THR A 301 1.44 21.14 36.72
C THR A 301 1.44 19.71 37.26
N GLN A 302 2.34 19.46 38.19
CA GLN A 302 2.44 18.23 38.98
C GLN A 302 1.38 18.27 40.09
N THR A 303 0.37 17.41 40.03
CA THR A 303 -0.54 17.15 41.16
C THR A 303 0.01 16.01 42.02
N PRO A 304 0.07 16.16 43.35
CA PRO A 304 0.60 15.14 44.25
C PRO A 304 -0.42 14.04 44.57
N ASP A 305 0.14 12.98 45.15
CA ASP A 305 -0.41 11.68 45.51
C ASP A 305 -1.76 11.66 46.22
N ILE A 306 -2.52 10.60 45.94
CA ILE A 306 -3.53 10.07 46.86
C ILE A 306 -3.12 8.62 47.16
N ASP A 307 -2.56 8.43 48.34
CA ASP A 307 -2.53 7.15 49.03
C ASP A 307 -3.97 6.69 49.30
N THR A 308 -4.27 5.43 49.01
CA THR A 308 -5.41 4.75 49.65
C THR A 308 -4.98 3.32 49.98
N THR A 309 -4.99 3.08 51.29
CA THR A 309 -4.95 1.80 52.02
C THR A 309 -5.88 0.73 51.47
#